data_AF-A0A2N6VIC3-F1
#
_entry.id   AF-A0A2N6VIC3-F1
#
_cell.length_a   1.000
_cell.length_b   1.000
_cell.length_c   1.000
_cell.angle_alpha   90.00
_cell.angle_beta   90.00
_cell.angle_gamma   90.00
#
_symmetry.space_group_name_H-M   'P 1'
#
loop_
_entity.id
_entity.type
_entity.pdbx_description
1 polymer ?
#
loop_
_entity_poly.entity_id
_entity_poly.type
_entity_poly.pdbx_seq_one_letter_code
_entity_poly.pdbx_strand_id
1 'polypeptide(L)'
;AGVDLSLDDFNRIGDKVPHLGNVKPFGDYVMNDVFKMGGVPVVMKALLDAGLLEGDCMTVTGKTVAENLKAINPPDPDGKIVRAMSNPIHKTGGLTVLTGSLAPEGAVVKSAGF
;
A
#
# COMPACT_ATOMS: atom_id res chain seq x y z
N ALA A 1 2.12 -14.49 16.22
CA ALA A 1 2.11 -15.07 14.86
C ALA A 1 3.22 -16.10 14.66
N GLY A 2 4.44 -15.90 15.19
CA GLY A 2 5.54 -16.85 14.99
C GLY A 2 5.93 -16.99 13.51
N VAL A 3 5.78 -15.91 12.75
CA VAL A 3 6.08 -15.82 11.31
C VAL A 3 7.30 -14.94 11.18
N ASP A 4 8.31 -15.43 10.48
CA ASP A 4 9.53 -14.67 10.19
C ASP A 4 9.23 -13.55 9.19
N LEU A 5 9.68 -12.34 9.52
CA LEU A 5 9.55 -11.16 8.68
C LEU A 5 10.82 -10.32 8.84
N SER A 6 11.57 -10.13 7.76
CA SER A 6 12.86 -9.46 7.73
C SER A 6 12.76 -8.06 7.10
N LEU A 7 13.81 -7.24 7.25
CA LEU A 7 13.89 -5.94 6.56
C LEU A 7 13.91 -6.10 5.03
N ASP A 8 14.51 -7.16 4.51
CA ASP A 8 14.58 -7.43 3.07
C ASP A 8 13.19 -7.67 2.46
N ASP A 9 12.26 -8.21 3.25
CA ASP A 9 10.86 -8.39 2.82
C ASP A 9 10.19 -7.05 2.49
N PHE A 10 10.54 -5.97 3.21
CA PHE A 10 9.98 -4.64 2.96
C PHE A 10 10.47 -4.07 1.62
N ASN A 11 11.75 -4.21 1.27
CA ASN A 11 12.23 -3.80 -0.05
C ASN A 11 11.64 -4.71 -1.15
N ARG A 12 11.62 -6.04 -0.94
CA ARG A 12 11.05 -7.00 -1.89
C ARG A 12 9.61 -6.69 -2.29
N ILE A 13 8.79 -6.22 -1.35
CA ILE A 13 7.42 -5.77 -1.61
C ILE A 13 7.39 -4.32 -2.10
N GLY A 14 8.13 -3.42 -1.44
CA GLY A 14 8.17 -1.99 -1.76
C GLY A 14 8.63 -1.70 -3.19
N ASP A 15 9.54 -2.49 -3.75
CA ASP A 15 10.02 -2.33 -5.13
C ASP A 15 8.93 -2.66 -6.18
N LYS A 16 7.88 -3.38 -5.78
CA LYS A 16 6.77 -3.80 -6.66
C LYS A 16 5.51 -2.97 -6.48
N VAL A 17 5.31 -2.40 -5.29
CA VAL A 17 4.07 -1.70 -4.91
C VAL A 17 4.27 -0.19 -5.05
N PRO A 18 3.58 0.48 -5.98
CA PRO A 18 3.74 1.92 -6.19
C PRO A 18 3.11 2.74 -5.04
N HIS A 19 3.63 3.95 -4.85
CA HIS A 19 3.05 4.92 -3.93
C HIS A 19 1.86 5.65 -4.57
N LEU A 20 0.64 5.34 -4.10
CA LEU A 20 -0.60 5.87 -4.67
C LEU A 20 -1.25 6.99 -3.85
N GLY A 21 -1.06 7.01 -2.53
CA GLY A 21 -1.82 7.88 -1.63
C GLY A 21 -1.24 9.30 -1.55
N ASN A 22 -1.97 10.29 -2.04
CA ASN A 22 -1.61 11.71 -1.89
C ASN A 22 -2.02 12.22 -0.51
N VAL A 23 -1.45 11.66 0.56
CA VAL A 23 -1.86 11.94 1.93
C VAL A 23 -0.76 12.59 2.75
N LYS A 24 -1.16 13.43 3.71
CA LYS A 24 -0.24 14.05 4.67
C LYS A 24 0.60 12.99 5.40
N PRO A 25 1.86 13.28 5.74
CA PRO A 25 2.47 14.62 5.79
C PRO A 25 3.04 15.15 4.47
N PHE A 26 3.10 14.35 3.40
CA PHE A 26 3.74 14.76 2.14
C PHE A 26 2.75 15.11 1.03
N GLY A 27 1.54 14.56 1.11
CA GLY A 27 0.45 14.90 0.21
C GLY A 27 -0.54 15.92 0.77
N ASP A 28 -1.57 16.20 -0.01
CA ASP A 28 -2.52 17.26 0.26
C ASP A 28 -3.67 16.83 1.19
N TYR A 29 -3.99 15.54 1.22
CA TYR A 29 -5.23 15.02 1.80
C TYR A 29 -5.04 14.35 3.17
N VAL A 30 -6.13 14.19 3.92
CA VAL A 30 -6.15 13.50 5.23
C VAL A 30 -7.05 12.27 5.20
N MET A 31 -7.02 11.47 6.27
CA MET A 31 -7.74 10.19 6.32
C MET A 31 -9.28 10.34 6.16
N ASN A 32 -9.84 11.48 6.56
CA ASN A 32 -11.26 11.78 6.32
C ASN A 32 -11.59 11.88 4.82
N ASP A 33 -10.67 12.39 4.01
CA ASP A 33 -10.85 12.48 2.56
C ASP A 33 -10.77 11.07 1.94
N VAL A 34 -9.83 10.24 2.41
CA VAL A 34 -9.74 8.82 2.02
C VAL A 34 -11.05 8.08 2.34
N PHE A 35 -11.62 8.30 3.52
CA PHE A 35 -12.91 7.70 3.90
C PHE A 35 -14.03 8.13 2.95
N LYS A 36 -14.17 9.44 2.68
CA LYS A 36 -15.20 9.98 1.79
C LYS A 36 -15.07 9.45 0.34
N MET A 37 -13.86 9.15 -0.10
CA MET A 37 -13.58 8.61 -1.43
C MET A 37 -13.99 7.13 -1.57
N GLY A 38 -14.09 6.39 -0.47
CA GLY A 38 -14.41 4.95 -0.47
C GLY A 38 -13.55 4.13 0.50
N GLY A 39 -12.59 4.77 1.17
CA GLY A 39 -11.78 4.18 2.23
C GLY A 39 -10.66 3.27 1.73
N VAL A 40 -10.05 2.57 2.69
CA VAL A 40 -8.98 1.59 2.45
C VAL A 40 -9.37 0.49 1.44
N PRO A 41 -10.63 0.00 1.37
CA PRO A 41 -11.03 -0.97 0.36
C PRO A 41 -10.75 -0.57 -1.09
N VAL A 42 -10.76 0.73 -1.42
CA VAL A 42 -10.42 1.22 -2.77
C VAL A 42 -8.95 0.91 -3.10
N VAL A 43 -8.05 1.16 -2.16
CA VAL A 43 -6.62 0.85 -2.32
C VAL A 43 -6.42 -0.66 -2.40
N MET A 44 -7.10 -1.43 -1.55
CA MET A 44 -7.00 -2.89 -1.55
C MET A 44 -7.52 -3.51 -2.86
N LYS A 45 -8.64 -3.03 -3.39
CA LYS A 45 -9.16 -3.46 -4.70
C LYS A 45 -8.16 -3.15 -5.82
N ALA A 46 -7.62 -1.94 -5.86
CA ALA A 46 -6.64 -1.56 -6.89
C ALA A 46 -5.38 -2.44 -6.84
N LEU A 47 -4.90 -2.80 -5.65
CA LEU A 47 -3.77 -3.71 -5.48
C LEU A 47 -4.12 -5.16 -5.83
N LEU A 48 -5.32 -5.64 -5.46
CA LEU A 48 -5.79 -6.97 -5.80
C LEU A 48 -5.95 -7.14 -7.31
N ASP A 49 -6.60 -6.19 -7.98
CA ASP A 49 -6.80 -6.20 -9.44
C ASP A 49 -5.46 -6.17 -10.20
N ALA A 50 -4.41 -5.58 -9.60
CA ALA A 50 -3.05 -5.56 -10.14
C ALA A 50 -2.20 -6.79 -9.77
N GLY A 51 -2.74 -7.76 -9.03
CA GLY A 51 -1.99 -8.94 -8.56
C GLY A 51 -0.92 -8.63 -7.49
N LEU A 52 -1.07 -7.51 -6.78
CA LEU A 52 -0.15 -7.05 -5.74
C LEU A 52 -0.67 -7.29 -4.31
N LEU A 53 -1.86 -7.88 -4.18
CA LEU A 53 -2.46 -8.26 -2.90
C LEU A 53 -2.97 -9.70 -2.99
N GLU A 54 -2.66 -10.50 -1.97
CA GLU A 54 -3.10 -11.90 -1.89
C GLU A 54 -4.60 -11.96 -1.53
N GLY A 55 -5.40 -12.48 -2.47
CA GLY A 55 -6.86 -12.48 -2.37
C GLY A 55 -7.41 -13.56 -1.43
N ASP A 56 -6.68 -14.66 -1.29
CA ASP A 56 -7.12 -15.86 -0.56
C ASP A 56 -6.88 -15.76 0.96
N CYS A 57 -6.25 -14.68 1.42
CA CYS A 57 -6.03 -14.42 2.84
C CYS A 57 -7.36 -14.36 3.60
N MET A 58 -7.52 -15.23 4.60
CA MET A 58 -8.66 -15.21 5.51
C MET A 58 -8.69 -13.94 6.36
N THR A 59 -9.90 -13.45 6.61
CA THR A 59 -10.13 -12.25 7.44
C THR A 59 -11.06 -12.54 8.61
N VAL A 60 -11.20 -11.57 9.50
CA VAL A 60 -12.08 -11.65 10.68
C VAL A 60 -13.57 -11.76 10.34
N THR A 61 -13.97 -11.49 9.10
CA THR A 61 -15.37 -11.68 8.65
C THR A 61 -15.70 -13.15 8.39
N GLY A 62 -14.72 -14.05 8.50
CA GLY A 62 -14.84 -15.45 8.10
C GLY A 62 -14.79 -15.67 6.59
N LYS A 63 -14.44 -14.64 5.82
CA LYS A 63 -14.30 -14.65 4.36
C LYS A 63 -12.90 -14.22 3.95
N THR A 64 -12.52 -14.52 2.71
CA THR A 64 -11.25 -14.07 2.13
C THR A 64 -11.23 -12.57 1.84
N VAL A 65 -10.05 -12.00 1.63
CA VAL A 65 -9.90 -10.60 1.19
C VAL A 65 -10.68 -10.36 -0.12
N ALA A 66 -10.53 -11.24 -1.10
CA ALA A 66 -11.22 -11.12 -2.39
C ALA A 66 -12.75 -11.18 -2.23
N GLU A 67 -13.27 -12.07 -1.38
CA GLU A 67 -14.70 -12.17 -1.10
C GLU A 67 -15.26 -10.91 -0.46
N ASN A 68 -14.53 -10.33 0.51
CA ASN A 68 -14.94 -9.09 1.17
C ASN A 68 -14.97 -7.91 0.19
N LEU A 69 -13.93 -7.76 -0.63
CA LEU A 69 -13.84 -6.67 -1.60
C LEU A 69 -14.93 -6.81 -2.68
N LYS A 70 -15.22 -8.03 -3.13
CA LYS A 70 -16.34 -8.30 -4.04
C LYS A 70 -17.69 -7.95 -3.41
N ALA A 71 -17.88 -8.22 -2.12
CA ALA A 71 -19.15 -7.98 -1.43
C ALA A 71 -19.47 -6.49 -1.26
N ILE A 72 -18.46 -5.64 -1.05
CA ILE A 72 -18.64 -4.19 -0.87
C ILE A 72 -18.42 -3.39 -2.15
N ASN A 73 -17.88 -4.01 -3.19
CA ASN A 73 -17.67 -3.46 -4.54
C ASN A 73 -17.18 -1.99 -4.52
N PRO A 74 -16.00 -1.72 -3.94
CA PRO A 74 -15.52 -0.36 -3.78
C PRO A 74 -15.24 0.28 -5.14
N PRO A 75 -15.38 1.61 -5.26
CA PRO A 75 -15.08 2.31 -6.51
C PRO A 75 -13.59 2.19 -6.86
N ASP A 76 -13.26 2.54 -8.11
CA ASP A 76 -11.86 2.70 -8.52
C ASP A 76 -11.23 3.95 -7.88
N PRO A 77 -9.88 4.02 -7.79
CA PRO A 77 -9.19 5.21 -7.29
C PRO A 77 -9.64 6.50 -7.97
N ASP A 78 -9.87 7.55 -7.18
CA ASP A 78 -10.37 8.85 -7.65
C ASP A 78 -9.35 9.65 -8.49
N GLY A 79 -8.10 9.22 -8.51
CA GLY A 79 -7.01 9.83 -9.26
C GLY A 79 -6.39 11.06 -8.59
N LYS A 80 -6.96 11.55 -7.47
CA LYS A 80 -6.43 12.69 -6.71
C LYS A 80 -5.94 12.27 -5.33
N ILE A 81 -6.80 11.67 -4.52
CA ILE A 81 -6.49 11.19 -3.16
C ILE A 81 -5.73 9.87 -3.24
N VAL A 82 -6.24 8.94 -4.04
CA VAL A 82 -5.53 7.72 -4.42
C VAL A 82 -5.32 7.76 -5.93
N ARG A 83 -4.05 7.79 -6.33
CA ARG A 83 -3.67 7.76 -7.74
C ARG A 83 -4.01 6.42 -8.39
N ALA A 84 -4.29 6.45 -9.69
CA ALA A 84 -4.37 5.24 -10.50
C ALA A 84 -3.01 4.54 -10.58
N MET A 85 -3.02 3.21 -10.72
CA MET A 85 -1.82 2.38 -10.88
C MET A 85 -0.94 2.83 -12.06
N SER A 86 -1.54 3.38 -13.12
CA SER A 86 -0.84 3.88 -14.31
C SER A 86 -0.19 5.25 -14.13
N ASN A 87 -0.55 6.01 -13.08
CA ASN A 87 -0.03 7.35 -12.80
C ASN A 87 0.23 7.54 -11.30
N PRO A 88 1.09 6.71 -10.69
CA PRO A 88 1.40 6.77 -9.26
C PRO A 88 2.21 8.03 -8.92
N ILE A 89 2.30 8.36 -7.63
CA ILE A 89 3.18 9.44 -7.16
C ILE A 89 4.64 9.01 -7.33
N HIS A 90 4.95 7.79 -6.88
CA HIS A 90 6.25 7.14 -7.08
C HIS A 90 6.04 5.72 -7.61
N LYS A 91 6.95 5.26 -8.47
CA LYS A 91 6.88 3.91 -9.06
C LYS A 91 7.11 2.78 -8.06
N THR A 92 7.77 3.09 -6.95
CA THR A 92 8.06 2.17 -5.84
C THR A 92 7.43 2.69 -4.55
N GLY A 93 7.48 1.88 -3.50
CA GLY A 93 6.88 2.15 -2.20
C GLY A 93 7.49 3.36 -1.50
N GLY A 94 6.72 3.94 -0.59
CA GLY A 94 7.10 5.13 0.17
C GLY A 94 8.10 4.93 1.32
N LEU A 95 8.61 3.71 1.47
CA LEU A 95 9.62 3.31 2.45
C LEU A 95 10.78 2.65 1.71
N THR A 96 11.98 2.87 2.21
CA THR A 96 13.19 2.24 1.68
C THR A 96 14.04 1.75 2.84
N VAL A 97 14.43 0.48 2.79
CA VAL A 97 15.42 -0.10 3.69
C VAL A 97 16.80 0.13 3.08
N LEU A 98 17.71 0.69 3.88
CA LEU A 98 19.10 0.96 3.53
C LEU A 98 20.02 0.02 4.31
N THR A 99 21.11 -0.39 3.67
CA THR A 99 22.23 -1.11 4.31
C THR A 99 23.54 -0.42 3.94
N GLY A 100 24.57 -0.59 4.77
CA GLY A 100 25.89 -0.03 4.51
C GLY A 100 26.76 0.03 5.75
N SER A 101 27.95 0.62 5.63
CA SER A 101 28.94 0.70 6.73
C SER A 101 28.41 1.40 7.99
N LEU A 102 27.47 2.34 7.85
CA LEU A 102 26.82 3.03 8.97
C LEU A 102 25.56 2.33 9.50
N ALA A 103 25.00 1.40 8.73
CA ALA A 103 23.79 0.67 9.06
C ALA A 103 23.95 -0.82 8.68
N PRO A 104 24.87 -1.56 9.33
CA PRO A 104 25.18 -2.94 8.96
C PRO A 104 24.01 -3.90 9.21
N GLU A 105 23.14 -3.58 10.17
CA GLU A 105 21.90 -4.33 10.46
C GLU A 105 20.65 -3.73 9.81
N GLY A 106 20.84 -2.72 8.95
CA GLY A 106 19.78 -2.03 8.23
C GLY A 106 19.28 -0.74 8.90
N ALA A 107 18.71 0.14 8.09
CA ALA A 107 18.03 1.36 8.51
C ALA A 107 16.79 1.59 7.61
N VAL A 108 15.82 2.37 8.09
CA VAL A 108 14.60 2.69 7.34
C VAL A 108 14.52 4.18 7.10
N VAL A 109 14.25 4.56 5.85
CA VAL A 109 13.94 5.95 5.48
C VAL A 109 12.59 6.01 4.78
N LYS A 110 11.83 7.08 5.05
CA LYS A 110 10.56 7.34 4.36
C LYS A 110 10.83 8.12 3.08
N SER A 111 10.92 7.40 1.97
CA SER A 111 11.18 7.94 0.63
C SER A 111 10.00 8.67 0.00
N ALA A 112 8.77 8.46 0.49
CA ALA A 112 7.56 9.13 -0.01
C ALA A 112 7.60 10.67 0.03
N GLY A 113 8.50 11.25 0.82
CA GLY A 113 8.67 12.70 0.94
C GLY A 113 9.71 13.33 0.01
N PHE A 114 10.33 12.53 -0.87
CA PHE A 114 11.40 12.97 -1.78
C PHE A 114 10.99 12.77 -3.25
#